data_AF-A0A962WFE4-F1
#
_entry.id   AF-A0A962WFE4-F1
#
_cell.length_a   1.000
_cell.length_b   1.000
_cell.length_c   1.000
_cell.angle_alpha   90.00
_cell.angle_beta   90.00
_cell.angle_gamma   90.00
#
_symmetry.space_group_name_H-M   'P 1'
#
loop_
_entity.id
_entity.type
_entity.pdbx_description
1 polymer ?
#
loop_
_entity_poly.entity_id
_entity_poly.type
_entity_poly.pdbx_seq_one_letter_code
_entity_poly.pdbx_strand_id
1 'polypeptide(L)'
;IFWHLTTGEWRQYIPASPNKLIAMARYYAVDIFLGGGHPFHKTRQQKLNPLQRMAYLSLHTVISPTLWVSGLLYLFYASWVVLGLDGLSLMTVALVHTAAAFAMIAFLIAHLYLAITTSDPPFAYVKAMITGYEEEQAP
;
A
#
# COMPACT_ATOMS: atom_id res chain seq x y z
N ILE A 1 13.05 -2.64 -6.19
CA ILE A 1 13.06 -3.90 -7.00
C ILE A 1 14.37 -4.66 -6.81
N PHE A 2 15.54 -4.05 -7.07
CA PHE A 2 16.86 -4.68 -6.86
C PHE A 2 17.02 -5.32 -5.47
N TRP A 3 16.74 -4.56 -4.40
CA TRP A 3 16.82 -5.07 -3.02
C TRP A 3 15.94 -6.29 -2.75
N HIS A 4 14.69 -6.29 -3.21
CA HIS A 4 13.76 -7.41 -3.00
C HIS A 4 14.16 -8.67 -3.78
N LEU A 5 14.82 -8.51 -4.93
CA LEU A 5 15.39 -9.61 -5.72
C LEU A 5 16.64 -10.18 -5.05
N THR A 6 17.54 -9.34 -4.56
CA THR A 6 18.82 -9.78 -3.97
C THR A 6 18.70 -10.34 -2.56
N THR A 7 17.75 -9.85 -1.76
CA THR A 7 17.55 -10.30 -0.37
C THR A 7 16.54 -11.44 -0.20
N GLY A 8 15.79 -11.79 -1.24
CA GLY A 8 14.73 -12.80 -1.14
C GLY A 8 13.47 -12.33 -0.39
N GLU A 9 13.42 -11.07 0.03
CA GLU A 9 12.28 -10.45 0.71
C GLU A 9 11.00 -10.43 -0.16
N TRP A 10 11.10 -10.73 -1.46
CA TRP A 10 9.94 -10.95 -2.33
C TRP A 10 9.00 -12.05 -1.83
N ARG A 11 9.49 -13.03 -1.03
CA ARG A 11 8.66 -14.07 -0.41
C ARG A 11 7.62 -13.48 0.56
N GLN A 12 7.86 -12.29 1.08
CA GLN A 12 6.90 -11.50 1.87
C GLN A 12 5.85 -10.78 1.02
N TYR A 13 5.83 -10.99 -0.31
CA TYR A 13 4.83 -10.43 -1.23
C TYR A 13 4.02 -11.50 -2.00
N ILE A 14 4.29 -12.80 -1.81
CA ILE A 14 3.41 -13.90 -2.26
C ILE A 14 1.97 -13.64 -1.79
N PRO A 15 0.97 -13.56 -2.68
CA PRO A 15 -0.40 -13.25 -2.29
C PRO A 15 -0.96 -14.30 -1.34
N ALA A 16 -1.58 -13.86 -0.24
CA ALA A 16 -2.34 -14.75 0.63
C ALA A 16 -3.57 -15.29 -0.11
N SER A 17 -4.07 -16.47 0.28
CA SER A 17 -5.25 -17.05 -0.37
C SER A 17 -6.45 -16.08 -0.32
N PRO A 18 -7.30 -16.03 -1.36
CA PRO A 18 -8.42 -15.09 -1.45
C PRO A 18 -9.32 -15.09 -0.19
N ASN A 19 -9.53 -16.28 0.38
CA ASN A 19 -10.32 -16.46 1.61
C ASN A 19 -9.72 -15.72 2.82
N LYS A 20 -8.39 -15.66 2.93
CA LYS A 20 -7.70 -14.90 3.99
C LYS A 20 -7.81 -13.39 3.79
N LEU A 21 -7.81 -12.93 2.53
CA LEU A 21 -8.00 -11.50 2.21
C LEU A 21 -9.41 -11.04 2.53
N ILE A 22 -10.42 -11.82 2.17
CA ILE A 22 -11.83 -11.53 2.44
C ILE A 22 -12.10 -11.55 3.95
N ALA A 23 -11.56 -12.54 4.67
CA ALA A 23 -11.68 -12.61 6.14
C ALA A 23 -11.06 -11.37 6.81
N MET A 24 -9.90 -10.92 6.34
CA MET A 24 -9.24 -9.73 6.90
C MET A 24 -9.99 -8.43 6.56
N ALA A 25 -10.51 -8.32 5.34
CA ALA A 25 -11.32 -7.17 4.94
C ALA A 25 -12.60 -7.06 5.78
N ARG A 26 -13.28 -8.18 6.05
CA ARG A 26 -14.44 -8.23 6.95
C ARG A 26 -14.07 -7.88 8.39
N TYR A 27 -12.94 -8.40 8.87
CA TYR A 27 -12.46 -8.10 10.22
C TYR A 27 -12.24 -6.60 10.42
N TYR A 28 -11.51 -5.95 9.51
CA TYR A 28 -11.25 -4.50 9.58
C TYR A 28 -12.47 -3.63 9.29
N ALA A 29 -13.45 -4.12 8.53
CA ALA A 29 -14.67 -3.37 8.24
C ALA A 29 -15.71 -3.46 9.36
N VAL A 30 -15.79 -4.58 10.09
CA VAL A 30 -16.91 -4.90 10.98
C VAL A 30 -16.44 -5.48 12.32
N ASP A 31 -15.66 -6.55 12.32
CA ASP A 31 -15.41 -7.32 13.55
C ASP A 31 -14.51 -6.58 14.56
N ILE A 32 -13.68 -5.63 14.10
CA ILE A 32 -12.87 -4.78 14.99
C ILE A 32 -13.73 -3.95 15.94
N PHE A 33 -14.94 -3.54 15.50
CA PHE A 33 -15.89 -2.80 16.33
C PHE A 33 -16.71 -3.71 17.25
N LEU A 34 -16.79 -5.00 16.93
CA LEU A 34 -17.50 -6.01 17.71
C LEU A 34 -16.61 -6.71 18.75
N GLY A 35 -15.34 -6.33 18.87
CA GLY A 35 -14.39 -6.95 19.80
C GLY A 35 -13.92 -8.34 19.38
N GLY A 36 -14.02 -8.67 18.08
CA GLY A 36 -13.52 -9.94 17.55
C GLY A 36 -11.99 -10.05 17.74
N GLY A 37 -11.52 -11.23 18.17
CA GLY A 37 -10.08 -11.49 18.31
C GLY A 37 -9.36 -11.39 16.97
N HIS A 38 -8.21 -10.71 16.95
CA HIS A 38 -7.43 -10.47 15.74
C HIS A 38 -7.03 -11.82 15.09
N PRO A 39 -7.50 -12.16 13.88
CA PRO A 39 -7.29 -13.50 13.30
C PRO A 39 -5.84 -13.75 12.84
N PHE A 40 -4.93 -12.81 13.07
CA PHE A 40 -3.55 -12.88 12.65
C PHE A 40 -2.61 -12.48 13.78
N HIS A 41 -1.68 -13.38 14.15
CA HIS A 41 -0.63 -13.13 15.12
C HIS A 41 0.68 -12.84 14.38
N LYS A 42 1.32 -11.71 14.66
CA LYS A 42 2.62 -11.35 14.07
C LYS A 42 3.64 -12.44 14.44
N THR A 43 4.32 -13.01 13.44
CA THR A 43 5.47 -13.89 13.65
C THR A 43 6.69 -13.30 12.94
N ARG A 44 7.91 -13.64 13.36
CA ARG A 44 9.15 -13.14 12.72
C ARG A 44 9.19 -13.31 11.20
N GLN A 45 8.51 -14.34 10.67
CA GLN A 45 8.41 -14.64 9.24
C GLN A 45 7.25 -13.91 8.53
N GLN A 46 6.28 -13.38 9.28
CA GLN A 46 5.11 -12.66 8.76
C GLN A 46 4.87 -11.38 9.57
N LYS A 47 5.73 -10.38 9.33
CA LYS A 47 5.70 -9.10 10.04
C LYS A 47 4.50 -8.21 9.68
N LEU A 48 3.96 -8.39 8.46
CA LEU A 48 2.86 -7.58 7.93
C LEU A 48 1.54 -8.35 7.96
N ASN A 49 0.46 -7.65 8.34
CA ASN A 49 -0.87 -8.19 8.16
C ASN A 49 -1.11 -8.47 6.65
N PRO A 50 -1.71 -9.61 6.26
CA PRO A 50 -2.11 -9.89 4.89
C PRO A 50 -2.81 -8.73 4.15
N LEU A 51 -3.65 -7.93 4.82
CA LEU A 51 -4.28 -6.76 4.20
C LEU A 51 -3.27 -5.63 3.95
N GLN A 52 -2.41 -5.32 4.92
CA GLN A 52 -1.33 -4.34 4.76
C GLN A 52 -0.36 -4.76 3.65
N ARG A 53 0.01 -6.05 3.60
CA ARG A 53 0.86 -6.63 2.55
C ARG A 53 0.28 -6.41 1.15
N MET A 54 -1.02 -6.66 0.96
CA MET A 54 -1.69 -6.40 -0.33
C MET A 54 -1.76 -4.91 -0.64
N ALA A 55 -2.04 -4.07 0.36
CA ALA A 55 -2.06 -2.62 0.16
C ALA A 55 -0.68 -2.08 -0.27
N TYR A 56 0.41 -2.53 0.38
CA TYR A 56 1.77 -2.17 0.00
C TYR A 56 2.19 -2.72 -1.36
N LEU A 57 1.74 -3.93 -1.72
CA LEU A 57 1.97 -4.50 -3.04
C LEU A 57 1.30 -3.63 -4.11
N SER A 58 0.00 -3.36 -3.96
CA SER A 58 -0.76 -2.50 -4.89
C SER A 58 -0.14 -1.10 -5.01
N LEU A 59 0.30 -0.51 -3.91
CA LEU A 59 1.00 0.77 -3.92
C LEU A 59 2.27 0.70 -4.79
N HIS A 60 3.13 -0.29 -4.56
CA HIS A 60 4.42 -0.37 -5.24
C HIS A 60 4.33 -0.83 -6.70
N THR A 61 3.43 -1.77 -7.03
CA THR A 61 3.39 -2.38 -8.37
C THR A 61 2.38 -1.73 -9.30
N VAL A 62 1.40 -0.99 -8.77
CA VAL A 62 0.33 -0.38 -9.57
C VAL A 62 0.30 1.14 -9.41
N ILE A 63 0.02 1.63 -8.19
CA ILE A 63 -0.25 3.06 -7.97
C ILE A 63 0.99 3.91 -8.27
N SER A 64 2.13 3.58 -7.64
CA SER A 64 3.36 4.35 -7.79
C SER A 64 3.91 4.35 -9.23
N PRO A 65 4.03 3.20 -9.93
CA PRO A 65 4.46 3.20 -11.33
C PRO A 65 3.51 3.98 -12.23
N THR A 66 2.19 3.84 -12.02
CA THR A 66 1.19 4.57 -12.82
C THR A 66 1.34 6.07 -12.62
N LEU A 67 1.49 6.55 -11.37
CA LEU A 67 1.69 7.96 -11.07
C LEU A 67 2.95 8.52 -11.71
N TRP A 68 4.09 7.83 -11.56
CA TRP A 68 5.36 8.28 -12.13
C TRP A 68 5.32 8.30 -13.66
N VAL A 69 4.88 7.21 -14.30
CA VAL A 69 4.85 7.11 -15.76
C VAL A 69 3.88 8.13 -16.36
N SER A 70 2.64 8.20 -15.86
CA SER A 70 1.66 9.16 -16.37
C SER A 70 2.06 10.61 -16.08
N GLY A 71 2.67 10.88 -14.92
CA GLY A 71 3.15 12.22 -14.56
C GLY A 71 4.32 12.69 -15.42
N LEU A 72 5.28 11.80 -15.69
CA LEU A 72 6.39 12.07 -16.62
C LEU A 72 5.88 12.29 -18.04
N LEU A 73 4.93 11.46 -18.50
CA LEU A 73 4.28 11.68 -19.80
C LEU A 73 3.62 13.06 -19.88
N TYR A 74 2.94 13.48 -18.81
CA TYR A 74 2.33 14.81 -18.72
C TYR A 74 3.37 15.94 -18.77
N LEU A 75 4.46 15.81 -18.01
CA LEU A 75 5.55 16.79 -17.95
C LEU A 75 6.24 16.97 -19.32
N PHE A 76 6.43 15.88 -20.05
CA PHE A 76 7.12 15.87 -21.35
C PHE A 76 6.18 16.02 -22.55
N TYR A 77 4.93 16.46 -22.36
CA TYR A 77 3.95 16.60 -23.45
C TYR A 77 4.49 17.41 -24.64
N ALA A 78 5.21 18.51 -24.37
CA ALA A 78 5.81 19.34 -25.41
C ALA A 78 6.84 18.60 -26.29
N SER A 79 7.44 17.51 -25.78
CA SER A 79 8.42 16.70 -26.49
C SER A 79 7.82 15.46 -27.17
N TRP A 80 6.51 15.20 -27.04
CA TRP A 80 5.89 13.98 -27.58
C TRP A 80 6.06 13.82 -29.08
N VAL A 81 5.96 14.91 -29.84
CA VAL A 81 6.13 14.90 -31.29
C VAL A 81 7.53 14.40 -31.68
N VAL A 82 8.57 14.86 -30.96
CA VAL A 82 9.96 14.45 -31.21
C VAL A 82 10.21 13.01 -30.73
N LEU A 83 9.49 12.57 -29.70
CA LEU A 83 9.58 11.21 -29.14
C LEU A 83 8.73 10.17 -29.89
N GLY A 84 7.95 10.57 -30.91
CA GLY A 84 7.05 9.68 -31.65
C GLY A 84 5.86 9.18 -30.83
N LEU A 85 5.38 9.99 -29.88
CA LEU A 85 4.26 9.69 -28.98
C LEU A 85 2.97 10.43 -29.35
N ASP A 86 2.89 10.92 -30.58
CA ASP A 86 1.76 11.67 -31.14
C ASP A 86 0.45 10.88 -31.20
N GLY A 87 0.53 9.54 -31.24
CA GLY A 87 -0.64 8.65 -31.18
C GLY A 87 -1.29 8.52 -29.80
N LEU A 88 -0.68 9.05 -28.73
CA LEU A 88 -1.26 9.01 -27.39
C LEU A 88 -2.23 10.18 -27.17
N SER A 89 -3.37 9.90 -26.56
CA SER A 89 -4.30 10.96 -26.16
C SER A 89 -3.86 11.59 -24.83
N LEU A 90 -3.59 12.90 -24.86
CA LEU A 90 -3.33 13.67 -23.65
C LEU A 90 -4.45 13.52 -22.62
N MET A 91 -5.70 13.50 -23.08
CA MET A 91 -6.87 13.31 -22.22
C MET A 91 -6.82 11.97 -21.48
N THR A 92 -6.44 10.88 -22.16
CA THR A 92 -6.31 9.57 -21.53
C THR A 92 -5.20 9.55 -20.48
N VAL A 93 -4.04 10.14 -20.78
CA VAL A 93 -2.93 10.23 -19.81
C VAL A 93 -3.33 11.07 -18.59
N ALA A 94 -4.01 12.20 -18.80
CA ALA A 94 -4.54 13.03 -17.73
C ALA A 94 -5.49 12.25 -16.82
N LEU A 95 -6.48 11.57 -17.40
CA LEU A 95 -7.47 10.79 -16.64
C LEU A 95 -6.82 9.66 -15.85
N VAL A 96 -5.86 8.94 -16.45
CA VAL A 96 -5.09 7.90 -15.76
C VAL A 96 -4.29 8.48 -14.60
N HIS A 97 -3.62 9.62 -14.80
CA HIS A 97 -2.86 10.28 -13.73
C HIS A 97 -3.78 10.72 -12.58
N THR A 98 -4.91 11.35 -12.91
CA THR A 98 -5.91 11.77 -11.93
C THR A 98 -6.48 10.58 -11.15
N ALA A 99 -6.84 9.49 -11.82
CA ALA A 99 -7.32 8.27 -11.16
C ALA A 99 -6.26 7.68 -10.21
N ALA A 100 -4.99 7.64 -10.63
CA ALA A 100 -3.89 7.17 -9.80
C ALA A 100 -3.63 8.09 -8.59
N ALA A 101 -3.80 9.41 -8.75
CA ALA A 101 -3.71 10.38 -7.66
C ALA A 101 -4.84 10.16 -6.62
N PHE A 102 -6.08 9.95 -7.06
CA PHE A 102 -7.18 9.60 -6.16
C PHE A 102 -6.92 8.27 -5.43
N ALA A 103 -6.40 7.26 -6.13
CA ALA A 103 -6.05 5.99 -5.51
C ALA A 103 -4.96 6.15 -4.43
N MET A 104 -3.95 7.01 -4.66
CA MET A 104 -2.92 7.33 -3.67
C MET A 104 -3.50 8.04 -2.44
N ILE A 105 -4.40 9.01 -2.64
CA ILE A 105 -5.07 9.71 -1.53
C ILE A 105 -5.90 8.71 -0.71
N ALA A 106 -6.69 7.86 -1.35
CA ALA A 106 -7.48 6.84 -0.68
C ALA A 106 -6.59 5.86 0.11
N PHE A 107 -5.48 5.42 -0.48
CA PHE A 107 -4.48 4.61 0.22
C PHE A 107 -3.93 5.33 1.45
N LEU A 108 -3.55 6.61 1.34
CA LEU A 108 -2.98 7.38 2.44
C LEU A 108 -3.98 7.51 3.59
N ILE A 109 -5.24 7.84 3.30
CA ILE A 109 -6.30 7.94 4.32
C ILE A 109 -6.46 6.62 5.07
N ALA A 110 -6.62 5.50 4.33
CA ALA A 110 -6.76 4.18 4.94
C ALA A 110 -5.50 3.76 5.73
N HIS A 111 -4.32 4.06 5.19
CA HIS A 111 -3.03 3.77 5.82
C HIS A 111 -2.88 4.50 7.16
N LEU A 112 -3.17 5.82 7.19
CA LEU A 112 -3.10 6.62 8.41
C LEU A 112 -4.14 6.19 9.43
N TYR A 113 -5.37 5.90 8.99
CA TYR A 113 -6.43 5.39 9.89
C TYR A 113 -5.98 4.12 10.61
N LEU A 114 -5.50 3.11 9.88
CA LEU A 114 -5.02 1.87 10.49
C LEU A 114 -3.78 2.08 11.36
N ALA A 115 -2.85 2.94 10.93
CA ALA A 115 -1.61 3.19 11.68
C ALA A 115 -1.85 3.93 13.01
N ILE A 116 -2.85 4.82 13.06
CA ILE A 116 -3.12 5.66 14.24
C ILE A 116 -4.15 5.00 15.16
N THR A 117 -5.23 4.44 14.60
CA THR A 117 -6.40 4.00 15.36
C THR A 117 -6.31 2.54 15.80
N THR A 118 -5.60 1.68 15.06
CA THR A 118 -5.44 0.26 15.42
C THR A 118 -4.24 0.01 16.34
N SER A 119 -3.43 1.03 16.63
CA SER A 119 -2.34 0.89 17.60
C SER A 119 -2.88 1.03 19.04
N ASP A 120 -2.41 0.18 19.95
CA ASP A 120 -2.66 0.32 21.39
C ASP A 120 -1.32 0.51 22.14
N PRO A 121 -1.02 1.70 22.69
CA PRO A 121 -1.84 2.93 22.70
C PRO A 121 -1.92 3.62 21.31
N PRO A 122 -2.89 4.53 21.08
CA PRO A 122 -2.98 5.30 19.84
C PRO A 122 -1.64 5.99 19.53
N PHE A 123 -1.26 6.02 18.25
CA PHE A 123 0.04 6.48 17.72
C PHE A 123 1.27 5.59 18.01
N ALA A 124 1.15 4.44 18.69
CA ALA A 124 2.31 3.60 18.98
C ALA A 124 3.04 3.13 17.70
N TYR A 125 2.30 2.81 16.62
CA TYR A 125 2.93 2.46 15.34
C TYR A 125 3.64 3.64 14.68
N VAL A 126 3.07 4.85 14.77
CA VAL A 126 3.73 6.06 14.23
C VAL A 126 5.02 6.35 14.99
N LYS A 127 5.00 6.21 16.33
CA LYS A 127 6.18 6.30 17.17
C LYS A 127 7.23 5.28 16.74
N ALA A 128 6.85 4.02 16.57
CA ALA A 128 7.74 2.95 16.13
C ALA A 128 8.36 3.20 14.73
N MET A 129 7.63 3.86 13.81
CA MET A 129 8.19 4.25 12.51
C MET A 129 9.27 5.33 12.62
N ILE A 130 9.16 6.22 13.60
CA ILE A 130 10.13 7.31 13.83
C ILE A 130 11.33 6.80 14.65
N THR A 131 11.07 6.03 15.70
CA THR A 131 12.10 5.56 16.65
C THR A 131 12.77 4.27 16.19
N GLY A 132 12.11 3.47 15.35
CA GLY A 132 12.56 2.14 14.94
C GLY A 132 12.30 1.03 15.96
N TYR A 133 11.68 1.35 17.11
CA TYR A 133 11.40 0.39 18.19
C TYR A 133 9.90 0.29 18.46
N GLU A 134 9.39 -0.94 18.44
CA GLU A 134 8.01 -1.26 18.80
C GLU A 134 7.95 -1.57 20.30
N GLU A 135 7.10 -0.85 21.04
CA GLU A 135 6.86 -1.15 22.46
C GLU A 135 5.90 -2.34 22.53
N GLU A 136 6.44 -3.52 22.85
CA GLU A 136 5.64 -4.72 23.06
C GLU A 136 5.04 -4.65 24.47
N GLN A 137 3.71 -4.67 24.57
CA GLN A 137 3.06 -4.79 25.88
C GLN A 137 3.48 -6.14 26.49
N ALA A 138 4.10 -6.09 27.67
CA ALA A 138 4.43 -7.30 28.43
C ALA A 138 3.16 -8.14 28.65
N PRO A 139 3.27 -9.49 28.59
CA PRO A 139 2.13 -10.40 28.63
C PRO A 139 1.26 -10.27 29.89
#